data_AF-A0A8H4UZG6-F1
#
_entry.id   AF-A0A8H4UZG6-F1
#
_cell.length_a   1.000
_cell.length_b   1.000
_cell.length_c   1.000
_cell.angle_alpha   90.00
_cell.angle_beta   90.00
_cell.angle_gamma   90.00
#
_symmetry.space_group_name_H-M   'P 1'
#
loop_
_entity.id
_entity.type
_entity.pdbx_description
1 polymer ?
#
loop_
_entity_poly.entity_id
_entity_poly.type
_entity_poly.pdbx_seq_one_letter_code
_entity_poly.pdbx_strand_id
1 'polypeptide(L)'
;MLLLPTLITATYTLPNAENDMPHTEDDCAQDFNTKSTMENGASPCHLESFSPQELVDHKEESEELGGYFVVNGNEKLIRMLIMPKRNFPMAINRPSFQKRGAGFTSFGVQIRSARPDQTTQTNVLHYLSDGNVTFRFSWRKQEYLVPVMLILKALVETNDREIFEGIVGNASSKGSANTFVTDRVELLLRTFHGYNLYSRADARRYLGSKFRPVIF
;
A
#
# COMPACT_ATOMS: atom_id res chain seq x y z
N MET A 1 -33.96 15.75 48.44
CA MET A 1 -33.83 16.45 47.14
C MET A 1 -32.57 15.90 46.48
N LEU A 2 -32.71 14.75 45.81
CA LEU A 2 -31.63 14.06 45.11
C LEU A 2 -31.75 14.46 43.63
N LEU A 3 -30.80 15.23 43.13
CA LEU A 3 -30.66 15.52 41.71
C LEU A 3 -29.80 14.41 41.09
N LEU A 4 -30.44 13.57 40.27
CA LEU A 4 -29.79 12.63 39.36
C LEU A 4 -29.04 13.40 38.26
N PRO A 5 -27.79 13.04 37.91
CA PRO A 5 -27.18 13.53 36.69
C PRO A 5 -27.68 12.72 35.50
N THR A 6 -28.43 13.38 34.61
CA THR A 6 -28.78 12.89 33.28
C THR A 6 -27.52 12.78 32.41
N LEU A 7 -27.06 11.55 32.18
CA LEU A 7 -26.09 11.21 31.13
C LEU A 7 -26.80 11.28 29.77
N ILE A 8 -26.57 12.35 29.02
CA ILE A 8 -27.01 12.45 27.61
C ILE A 8 -25.92 11.78 26.77
N THR A 9 -26.23 10.62 26.20
CA THR A 9 -25.36 9.92 25.25
C THR A 9 -25.64 10.48 23.86
N ALA A 10 -24.72 11.27 23.30
CA ALA A 10 -24.81 11.72 21.91
C ALA A 10 -24.19 10.66 20.98
N THR A 11 -25.04 9.92 20.27
CA THR A 11 -24.64 9.13 19.09
C THR A 11 -24.97 9.95 17.85
N TYR A 12 -23.95 10.46 17.16
CA TYR A 12 -24.14 11.18 15.90
C TYR A 12 -24.23 10.19 14.73
N THR A 13 -25.42 10.05 14.15
CA THR A 13 -25.68 9.33 12.89
C THR A 13 -25.81 10.33 11.75
N LEU A 14 -24.98 10.20 10.70
CA LEU A 14 -25.14 11.00 9.48
C LEU A 14 -26.14 10.29 8.56
N PRO A 15 -27.24 10.93 8.15
CA PRO A 15 -28.15 10.36 7.18
C PRO A 15 -27.50 10.34 5.78
N ASN A 16 -27.67 9.22 5.06
CA ASN A 16 -27.35 9.15 3.64
C ASN A 16 -28.29 10.09 2.88
N ALA A 17 -27.75 10.90 1.97
CA ALA A 17 -28.52 11.82 1.16
C ALA A 17 -29.37 11.07 0.10
N GLU A 18 -30.56 10.61 0.49
CA GLU A 18 -31.66 10.28 -0.44
C GLU A 18 -33.01 10.73 0.18
N ASN A 19 -33.55 11.83 -0.36
CA ASN A 19 -34.95 12.31 -0.39
C ASN A 19 -35.84 12.41 0.89
N ASP A 20 -36.35 13.64 1.11
CA ASP A 20 -37.61 14.11 1.73
C ASP A 20 -38.13 13.61 3.11
N MET A 21 -38.49 14.60 3.95
CA MET A 21 -39.15 14.61 5.30
C MET A 21 -40.33 13.62 5.54
N PRO A 22 -40.81 13.34 6.80
CA PRO A 22 -40.75 14.15 8.03
C PRO A 22 -40.42 13.39 9.35
N HIS A 23 -40.30 14.17 10.44
CA HIS A 23 -40.03 13.74 11.82
C HIS A 23 -40.99 12.67 12.37
N THR A 24 -40.43 11.60 12.92
CA THR A 24 -40.97 10.85 14.07
C THR A 24 -39.81 10.25 14.88
N GLU A 25 -39.98 10.26 16.20
CA GLU A 25 -39.11 9.67 17.22
C GLU A 25 -39.04 8.13 17.08
N ASP A 26 -38.01 7.56 17.71
CA ASP A 26 -37.73 6.13 17.86
C ASP A 26 -37.27 5.37 16.60
N ASP A 27 -35.94 5.30 16.38
CA ASP A 27 -35.29 4.07 15.93
C ASP A 27 -33.77 4.09 16.21
N CYS A 28 -33.41 3.38 17.27
CA CYS A 28 -32.04 3.04 17.62
C CYS A 28 -31.85 1.54 17.39
N ALA A 29 -31.34 1.15 16.22
CA ALA A 29 -30.37 0.06 16.03
C ALA A 29 -30.21 -0.29 14.55
N GLN A 30 -28.97 -0.65 14.20
CA GLN A 30 -28.52 -1.31 12.97
C GLN A 30 -28.31 -0.39 11.76
N ASP A 31 -27.06 0.03 11.55
CA ASP A 31 -26.38 -0.35 10.31
C ASP A 31 -24.87 -0.10 10.35
N PHE A 32 -24.11 -1.12 9.92
CA PHE A 32 -22.66 -1.11 9.72
C PHE A 32 -22.22 -0.24 8.49
N ASN A 33 -23.02 0.76 8.11
CA ASN A 33 -23.04 1.26 6.73
C ASN A 33 -22.79 2.77 6.53
N THR A 34 -22.47 3.54 7.58
CA THR A 34 -22.08 4.94 7.39
C THR A 34 -20.57 5.02 7.10
N LYS A 35 -20.23 5.10 5.81
CA LYS A 35 -18.90 5.59 5.38
C LYS A 35 -18.66 6.94 6.05
N SER A 36 -17.57 7.08 6.79
CA SER A 36 -17.01 8.38 7.13
C SER A 36 -16.44 8.99 5.83
N THR A 37 -17.31 9.63 5.04
CA THR A 37 -16.93 10.31 3.80
C THR A 37 -16.20 11.60 4.13
N MET A 38 -14.88 11.62 3.94
CA MET A 38 -14.14 12.84 3.60
C MET A 38 -13.95 12.84 2.09
N GLU A 39 -14.99 13.24 1.34
CA GLU A 39 -14.87 13.50 -0.08
C GLU A 39 -15.44 14.91 -0.33
N ASN A 40 -14.60 15.79 -0.89
CA ASN A 40 -14.87 17.19 -1.27
C ASN A 40 -14.77 18.29 -0.19
N GLY A 41 -13.72 18.26 0.63
CA GLY A 41 -13.19 19.46 1.28
C GLY A 41 -14.05 20.14 2.36
N ALA A 42 -15.22 19.57 2.67
CA ALA A 42 -16.02 19.91 3.84
C ALA A 42 -15.98 18.72 4.80
N SER A 43 -15.73 19.00 6.07
CA SER A 43 -15.86 18.00 7.13
C SER A 43 -17.34 17.63 7.25
N PRO A 44 -17.72 16.34 7.32
CA PRO A 44 -19.09 15.96 7.59
C PRO A 44 -19.51 16.24 9.06
N CYS A 45 -18.70 16.96 9.83
CA CYS A 45 -18.99 17.34 11.20
C CYS A 45 -19.74 18.68 11.24
N HIS A 46 -20.90 18.72 11.92
CA HIS A 46 -21.68 19.94 12.10
C HIS A 46 -20.92 21.06 12.84
N LEU A 47 -19.85 20.73 13.57
CA LEU A 47 -19.07 21.67 14.36
C LEU A 47 -17.98 22.40 13.56
N GLU A 48 -17.73 22.05 12.29
CA GLU A 48 -16.60 22.57 11.50
C GLU A 48 -16.57 24.11 11.40
N SER A 49 -17.73 24.75 11.32
CA SER A 49 -17.86 26.19 11.10
C SER A 49 -18.34 26.97 12.32
N PHE A 50 -18.42 26.34 13.50
CA PHE A 50 -18.92 27.00 14.70
C PHE A 50 -17.85 27.88 15.34
N SER A 51 -18.27 29.07 15.78
CA SER A 51 -17.47 29.91 16.67
C SER A 51 -17.39 29.32 18.08
N PRO A 52 -16.41 29.71 18.92
CA PRO A 52 -16.32 29.26 20.31
C PRO A 52 -17.60 29.48 21.11
N GLN A 53 -18.35 30.55 20.82
CA GLN A 53 -19.63 30.81 21.48
C GLN A 53 -20.71 29.82 21.02
N GLU A 54 -20.80 29.56 19.71
CA GLU A 54 -21.76 28.59 19.16
C GLU A 54 -21.45 27.16 19.62
N LEU A 55 -20.18 26.79 19.82
CA LEU A 55 -19.79 25.51 20.42
C LEU A 55 -20.37 25.37 21.82
N VAL A 56 -20.19 26.38 22.68
CA VAL A 56 -20.76 26.41 24.03
C VAL A 56 -22.29 26.35 24.00
N ASP A 57 -22.92 27.10 23.09
CA ASP A 57 -24.38 27.10 22.92
C ASP A 57 -24.91 25.71 22.50
N HIS A 58 -24.11 24.94 21.76
CA HIS A 58 -24.39 23.57 21.36
C HIS A 58 -23.86 22.51 22.34
N LYS A 59 -23.44 22.91 23.55
CA LYS A 59 -22.96 22.04 24.65
C LYS A 59 -21.65 21.30 24.35
N GLU A 60 -20.84 21.84 23.46
CA GLU A 60 -19.48 21.40 23.20
C GLU A 60 -18.48 22.27 23.97
N GLU A 61 -17.22 21.84 24.04
CA GLU A 61 -16.15 22.62 24.65
C GLU A 61 -15.80 23.85 23.79
N SER A 62 -15.47 24.97 24.44
CA SER A 62 -15.15 26.23 23.78
C SER A 62 -13.91 26.16 22.87
N GLU A 63 -13.01 25.20 23.14
CA GLU A 63 -11.77 24.92 22.41
C GLU A 63 -11.74 23.47 21.88
N GLU A 64 -12.88 22.92 21.42
CA GLU A 64 -12.94 21.57 20.84
C GLU A 64 -12.03 21.45 19.59
N LEU A 65 -11.16 20.44 19.57
CA LEU A 65 -10.14 20.22 18.54
C LEU A 65 -10.54 19.12 17.53
N GLY A 66 -11.43 18.22 17.91
CA GLY A 66 -11.86 17.06 17.15
C GLY A 66 -10.74 16.02 16.93
N GLY A 67 -10.86 15.25 15.85
CA GLY A 67 -9.86 14.23 15.47
C GLY A 67 -10.08 12.84 16.08
N TYR A 68 -11.23 12.62 16.71
CA TYR A 68 -11.69 11.34 17.21
C TYR A 68 -13.08 11.01 16.66
N PHE A 69 -13.51 9.77 16.88
CA PHE A 69 -14.81 9.24 16.50
C PHE A 69 -15.59 8.90 17.77
N VAL A 70 -16.86 9.27 17.85
CA VAL A 70 -17.76 8.82 18.90
C VAL A 70 -18.46 7.54 18.43
N VAL A 71 -18.13 6.40 19.04
CA VAL A 71 -18.70 5.08 18.69
C VAL A 71 -19.38 4.51 19.93
N ASN A 72 -20.71 4.42 19.90
CA ASN A 72 -21.54 3.96 21.02
C ASN A 72 -21.26 4.74 22.32
N GLY A 73 -21.23 6.08 22.22
CA GLY A 73 -20.94 6.97 23.36
C GLY A 73 -19.49 6.95 23.86
N ASN A 74 -18.57 6.25 23.15
CA ASN A 74 -17.16 6.22 23.50
C ASN A 74 -16.33 6.95 22.44
N GLU A 75 -15.49 7.86 22.89
CA GLU A 75 -14.49 8.53 22.05
C GLU A 75 -13.36 7.57 21.70
N LYS A 76 -13.05 7.45 20.41
CA LYS A 76 -12.03 6.56 19.86
C LYS A 76 -11.25 7.30 18.79
N LEU A 77 -9.93 7.21 18.82
CA LEU A 77 -9.07 7.78 17.79
C LEU A 77 -8.33 6.68 17.02
N ILE A 78 -8.15 6.89 15.72
CA ILE A 78 -7.30 6.01 14.91
C ILE A 78 -5.86 6.44 15.14
N ARG A 79 -5.06 5.55 15.75
CA ARG A 79 -3.67 5.85 16.06
C ARG A 79 -2.85 6.00 14.77
N MET A 80 -2.05 7.07 14.69
CA MET A 80 -1.07 7.24 13.63
C MET A 80 0.01 6.15 13.68
N LEU A 81 0.31 5.57 12.51
CA LEU A 81 1.32 4.53 12.36
C LEU A 81 2.52 5.05 11.56
N ILE A 82 3.73 4.83 12.08
CA ILE A 82 4.96 5.07 11.34
C ILE A 82 5.15 3.93 10.34
N MET A 83 5.23 4.28 9.06
CA MET A 83 5.38 3.34 7.96
C MET A 83 6.63 3.64 7.14
N PRO A 84 7.20 2.66 6.40
CA PRO A 84 8.29 2.92 5.47
C PRO A 84 7.94 4.03 4.47
N LYS A 85 8.94 4.83 4.12
CA LYS A 85 8.81 5.94 3.18
C LYS A 85 8.20 5.45 1.86
N ARG A 86 7.21 6.20 1.38
CA ARG A 86 6.50 5.89 0.12
C ARG A 86 7.40 6.18 -1.07
N ASN A 87 7.28 5.37 -2.11
CA ASN A 87 7.90 5.55 -3.43
C ASN A 87 9.43 5.77 -3.37
N PHE A 88 10.09 5.15 -2.38
CA PHE A 88 11.53 5.23 -2.20
C PHE A 88 12.11 3.82 -2.07
N PRO A 89 13.01 3.39 -2.98
CA PRO A 89 13.66 2.09 -2.87
C PRO A 89 14.71 2.13 -1.75
N MET A 90 14.56 1.23 -0.78
CA MET A 90 15.44 1.12 0.37
C MET A 90 16.27 -0.16 0.25
N ALA A 91 17.59 -0.03 0.24
CA ALA A 91 18.50 -1.15 0.40
C ALA A 91 18.45 -1.63 1.86
N ILE A 92 18.23 -2.93 2.06
CA ILE A 92 18.06 -3.53 3.38
C ILE A 92 18.94 -4.76 3.52
N ASN A 93 19.60 -4.86 4.67
CA ASN A 93 20.30 -6.06 5.11
C ASN A 93 19.56 -6.64 6.30
N ARG A 94 18.76 -7.69 6.07
CA ARG A 94 17.87 -8.28 7.07
C ARG A 94 18.12 -9.79 7.18
N PRO A 95 18.65 -10.28 8.32
CA PRO A 95 18.91 -11.71 8.51
C PRO A 95 17.67 -12.60 8.31
N SER A 96 16.46 -12.08 8.58
CA SER A 96 15.23 -12.85 8.36
C SER A 96 14.96 -13.19 6.89
N PHE A 97 15.61 -12.55 5.91
CA PHE A 97 15.47 -12.91 4.50
C PHE A 97 16.07 -14.27 4.18
N GLN A 98 17.17 -14.63 4.86
CA GLN A 98 17.79 -15.95 4.73
C GLN A 98 16.85 -17.08 5.19
N LYS A 99 15.91 -16.78 6.11
CA LYS A 99 14.93 -17.75 6.61
C LYS A 99 13.85 -18.13 5.57
N ARG A 100 13.79 -17.47 4.41
CA ARG A 100 12.76 -17.75 3.38
C ARG A 100 13.06 -19.00 2.55
N GLY A 101 14.28 -19.53 2.61
CA GLY A 101 14.64 -20.76 1.92
C GLY A 101 16.12 -20.83 1.59
N ALA A 102 16.56 -22.00 1.13
CA ALA A 102 17.90 -22.20 0.64
C ALA A 102 18.21 -21.23 -0.52
N GLY A 103 19.40 -20.64 -0.49
CA GLY A 103 19.86 -19.69 -1.51
C GLY A 103 19.47 -18.23 -1.26
N PHE A 104 18.59 -17.92 -0.31
CA PHE A 104 18.30 -16.52 0.05
C PHE A 104 19.46 -15.89 0.82
N THR A 105 19.86 -14.68 0.43
CA THR A 105 20.80 -13.87 1.21
C THR A 105 20.06 -12.91 2.15
N SER A 106 20.79 -12.19 3.00
CA SER A 106 20.20 -11.13 3.84
C SER A 106 19.95 -9.84 3.07
N PHE A 107 20.42 -9.73 1.82
CA PHE A 107 20.35 -8.52 1.02
C PHE A 107 19.05 -8.45 0.22
N GLY A 108 18.44 -7.26 0.21
CA GLY A 108 17.34 -6.96 -0.69
C GLY A 108 17.09 -5.48 -0.85
N VAL A 109 16.21 -5.14 -1.78
CA VAL A 109 15.71 -3.78 -1.98
C VAL A 109 14.20 -3.79 -1.80
N GLN A 110 13.69 -2.99 -0.88
CA GLN A 110 12.26 -2.87 -0.60
C GLN A 110 11.74 -1.52 -1.07
N ILE A 111 10.60 -1.52 -1.76
CA ILE A 111 9.88 -0.31 -2.12
C ILE A 111 8.42 -0.43 -1.71
N ARG A 112 7.90 0.60 -1.06
CA ARG A 112 6.47 0.76 -0.76
C ARG A 112 5.87 1.72 -1.77
N SER A 113 5.23 1.19 -2.79
CA SER A 113 4.55 1.96 -3.83
C SER A 113 3.17 2.37 -3.35
N ALA A 114 2.83 3.66 -3.44
CA ALA A 114 1.51 4.19 -3.09
C ALA A 114 0.77 4.65 -4.34
N ARG A 115 -0.51 4.27 -4.45
CA ARG A 115 -1.43 4.75 -5.47
C ARG A 115 -2.06 6.09 -5.07
N PRO A 116 -2.68 6.84 -6.01
CA PRO A 116 -3.36 8.10 -5.70
C PRO A 116 -4.44 7.95 -4.61
N ASP A 117 -5.12 6.80 -4.57
CA ASP A 117 -6.12 6.41 -3.56
C ASP A 117 -5.54 6.06 -2.18
N GLN A 118 -4.24 6.32 -1.96
CA GLN A 118 -3.50 6.01 -0.73
C GLN A 118 -3.30 4.52 -0.43
N THR A 119 -3.86 3.60 -1.22
CA THR A 119 -3.58 2.18 -1.08
C THR A 119 -2.14 1.88 -1.47
N THR A 120 -1.49 0.96 -0.75
CA THR A 120 -0.06 0.70 -0.94
C THR A 120 0.26 -0.75 -1.20
N GLN A 121 1.27 -0.96 -2.05
CA GLN A 121 1.83 -2.27 -2.38
C GLN A 121 3.32 -2.26 -2.05
N THR A 122 3.76 -3.25 -1.28
CA THR A 122 5.18 -3.40 -0.93
C THR A 122 5.81 -4.48 -1.78
N ASN A 123 6.78 -4.08 -2.60
CA ASN A 123 7.56 -4.97 -3.46
C ASN A 123 8.97 -5.12 -2.90
N VAL A 124 9.56 -6.32 -3.01
CA VAL A 124 10.92 -6.59 -2.53
C VAL A 124 11.71 -7.34 -3.59
N LEU A 125 12.90 -6.86 -3.92
CA LEU A 125 13.90 -7.61 -4.66
C LEU A 125 14.78 -8.36 -3.67
N HIS A 126 14.87 -9.68 -3.80
CA HIS A 126 15.80 -10.51 -3.03
C HIS A 126 16.99 -10.89 -3.90
N TYR A 127 18.20 -10.68 -3.37
CA TYR A 127 19.41 -11.20 -3.95
C TYR A 127 19.67 -12.62 -3.44
N LEU A 128 19.90 -13.55 -4.35
CA LEU A 128 20.16 -14.95 -4.04
C LEU A 128 21.66 -15.25 -4.15
N SER A 129 22.12 -16.29 -3.43
CA SER A 129 23.53 -16.66 -3.36
C SER A 129 24.08 -17.21 -4.68
N ASP A 130 23.20 -17.72 -5.54
CA ASP A 130 23.53 -18.12 -6.91
C ASP A 130 23.68 -16.92 -7.86
N GLY A 131 23.38 -15.69 -7.41
CA GLY A 131 23.43 -14.48 -8.23
C GLY A 131 22.10 -14.11 -8.90
N ASN A 132 21.05 -14.93 -8.72
CA ASN A 132 19.72 -14.60 -9.21
C ASN A 132 19.05 -13.50 -8.37
N VAL A 133 18.08 -12.82 -8.97
CA VAL A 133 17.26 -11.79 -8.33
C VAL A 133 15.79 -12.12 -8.51
N THR A 134 15.09 -12.23 -7.38
CA THR A 134 13.66 -12.54 -7.35
C THR A 134 12.86 -11.32 -6.90
N PHE A 135 11.79 -11.02 -7.62
CA PHE A 135 10.81 -10.01 -7.30
C PHE A 135 9.68 -10.62 -6.47
N ARG A 136 9.49 -10.12 -5.25
CA ARG A 136 8.44 -10.52 -4.32
C ARG A 136 7.35 -9.47 -4.26
N PHE A 137 6.10 -9.91 -4.39
CA PHE A 137 4.92 -9.11 -4.08
C PHE A 137 3.91 -9.94 -3.27
N SER A 138 3.00 -9.27 -2.57
CA SER A 138 1.91 -9.90 -1.84
C SER A 138 0.57 -9.65 -2.51
N TRP A 139 -0.28 -10.68 -2.62
CA TRP A 139 -1.64 -10.57 -3.12
C TRP A 139 -2.58 -11.45 -2.29
N ARG A 140 -3.70 -10.89 -1.81
CA ARG A 140 -4.69 -11.59 -0.96
C ARG A 140 -4.05 -12.43 0.17
N LYS A 141 -3.14 -11.81 0.93
CA LYS A 141 -2.37 -12.43 2.05
C LYS A 141 -1.39 -13.55 1.64
N GLN A 142 -1.19 -13.80 0.35
CA GLN A 142 -0.20 -14.74 -0.17
C GLN A 142 1.00 -14.01 -0.77
N GLU A 143 2.18 -14.59 -0.65
CA GLU A 143 3.41 -14.06 -1.25
C GLU A 143 3.73 -14.80 -2.55
N TYR A 144 4.12 -14.03 -3.56
CA TYR A 144 4.54 -14.56 -4.86
C TYR A 144 5.95 -14.09 -5.19
N LEU A 145 6.73 -15.00 -5.79
CA LEU A 145 8.10 -14.75 -6.21
C LEU A 145 8.20 -14.97 -7.71
N VAL A 146 8.77 -13.99 -8.40
CA VAL A 146 8.90 -13.99 -9.86
C VAL A 146 10.33 -13.58 -10.22
N PRO A 147 11.01 -14.22 -11.19
CA PRO A 147 12.30 -13.74 -11.66
C PRO A 147 12.22 -12.29 -12.12
N VAL A 148 13.17 -11.44 -11.71
CA VAL A 148 13.11 -9.99 -12.05
C VAL A 148 13.12 -9.76 -13.57
N MET A 149 13.86 -10.59 -14.31
CA MET A 149 13.94 -10.53 -15.77
C MET A 149 12.59 -10.71 -16.46
N LEU A 150 11.72 -11.57 -15.91
CA LEU A 150 10.37 -11.78 -16.43
C LEU A 150 9.51 -10.53 -16.28
N ILE A 151 9.66 -9.81 -15.17
CA ILE A 151 8.95 -8.55 -14.92
C ILE A 151 9.45 -7.46 -15.88
N LEU A 152 10.77 -7.29 -16.02
CA LEU A 152 11.36 -6.28 -16.90
C LEU A 152 10.89 -6.44 -18.36
N LYS A 153 11.02 -7.66 -18.92
CA LYS A 153 10.57 -7.95 -20.29
C LYS A 153 9.05 -7.91 -20.48
N ALA A 154 8.26 -8.07 -19.42
CA ALA A 154 6.80 -7.92 -19.51
C ALA A 154 6.33 -6.45 -19.49
N LEU A 155 7.10 -5.56 -18.85
CA LEU A 155 6.74 -4.15 -18.70
C LEU A 155 6.96 -3.37 -20.00
N VAL A 156 8.14 -3.50 -20.61
CA VAL A 156 8.57 -2.73 -21.78
C VAL A 156 9.14 -3.67 -22.83
N GLU A 157 8.96 -3.34 -24.12
CA GLU A 157 9.65 -4.05 -25.20
C GLU A 157 11.13 -3.69 -25.15
N THR A 158 11.99 -4.67 -24.90
CA THR A 158 13.41 -4.42 -24.64
C THR A 158 14.27 -5.62 -25.03
N ASN A 159 15.52 -5.35 -25.35
CA ASN A 159 16.53 -6.37 -25.64
C ASN A 159 17.52 -6.53 -24.48
N ASP A 160 18.31 -7.60 -24.50
CA ASP A 160 19.22 -7.92 -23.40
C ASP A 160 20.32 -6.87 -23.22
N ARG A 161 20.71 -6.19 -24.30
CA ARG A 161 21.67 -5.09 -24.28
C ARG A 161 21.13 -3.87 -23.52
N GLU A 162 19.89 -3.47 -23.77
CA GLU A 162 19.25 -2.36 -23.05
C GLU A 162 19.14 -2.64 -21.56
N ILE A 163 18.79 -3.89 -21.18
CA ILE A 163 18.75 -4.29 -19.77
C ILE A 163 20.17 -4.25 -19.17
N PHE A 164 21.16 -4.78 -19.89
CA PHE A 164 22.55 -4.77 -19.44
C PHE A 164 23.06 -3.35 -19.22
N GLU A 165 22.96 -2.49 -20.24
CA GLU A 165 23.38 -1.09 -20.18
C GLU A 165 22.56 -0.28 -19.15
N GLY A 166 21.30 -0.63 -18.91
CA GLY A 166 20.47 0.00 -17.89
C GLY A 166 20.92 -0.28 -16.45
N ILE A 167 21.53 -1.45 -16.20
CA ILE A 167 22.02 -1.84 -14.86
C ILE A 167 23.49 -1.49 -14.68
N VAL A 168 24.32 -1.85 -15.64
CA VAL A 168 25.78 -1.68 -15.61
C VAL A 168 26.16 -0.25 -15.99
N GLY A 169 25.36 0.42 -16.83
CA GLY A 169 25.73 1.65 -17.51
C GLY A 169 26.39 1.39 -18.86
N ASN A 170 26.62 2.45 -19.63
CA ASN A 170 27.30 2.37 -20.92
C ASN A 170 28.80 2.04 -20.76
N ALA A 171 29.49 1.75 -21.87
CA ALA A 171 30.91 1.40 -21.87
C ALA A 171 31.81 2.45 -21.19
N SER A 172 31.42 3.72 -21.23
CA SER A 172 32.14 4.84 -20.61
C SER A 172 31.80 5.05 -19.13
N SER A 173 30.84 4.31 -18.57
CA SER A 173 30.40 4.46 -17.19
C SER A 173 31.32 3.72 -16.21
N LYS A 174 31.33 4.13 -14.94
CA LYS A 174 32.12 3.43 -13.90
C LYS A 174 31.65 1.99 -13.66
N GLY A 175 30.41 1.66 -14.02
CA GLY A 175 29.87 0.33 -13.82
C GLY A 175 30.39 -0.70 -14.82
N SER A 176 30.82 -0.28 -16.03
CA SER A 176 31.42 -1.19 -17.01
C SER A 176 32.77 -1.76 -16.56
N ALA A 177 33.49 -1.04 -15.69
CA ALA A 177 34.73 -1.50 -15.08
C ALA A 177 34.51 -2.45 -13.88
N ASN A 178 33.28 -2.58 -13.39
CA ASN A 178 32.97 -3.42 -12.23
C ASN A 178 32.62 -4.85 -12.68
N THR A 179 33.65 -5.68 -12.78
CA THR A 179 33.54 -7.08 -13.22
C THR A 179 32.55 -7.89 -12.38
N PHE A 180 32.45 -7.60 -11.07
CA PHE A 180 31.49 -8.28 -10.21
C PHE A 180 30.04 -8.04 -10.63
N VAL A 181 29.70 -6.78 -10.97
CA VAL A 181 28.33 -6.44 -11.39
C VAL A 181 28.06 -6.98 -12.78
N THR A 182 29.00 -6.85 -13.71
CA THR A 182 28.84 -7.37 -15.08
C THR A 182 28.59 -8.86 -15.11
N ASP A 183 29.37 -9.65 -14.36
CA ASP A 183 29.25 -11.10 -14.32
C ASP A 183 27.88 -11.54 -13.76
N ARG A 184 27.36 -10.81 -12.76
CA ARG A 184 26.04 -11.10 -12.18
C ARG A 184 24.90 -10.74 -13.12
N VAL A 185 24.99 -9.64 -13.85
CA VAL A 185 23.99 -9.26 -14.84
C VAL A 185 24.01 -10.23 -16.03
N GLU A 186 25.19 -10.64 -16.49
CA GLU A 186 25.32 -11.65 -17.55
C GLU A 186 24.71 -13.00 -17.11
N LEU A 187 24.93 -13.42 -15.87
CA LEU A 187 24.31 -14.61 -15.30
C LEU A 187 22.77 -14.50 -15.26
N LEU A 188 22.22 -13.35 -14.87
CA LEU A 188 20.77 -13.12 -14.87
C LEU A 188 20.17 -13.25 -16.27
N LEU A 189 20.82 -12.65 -17.28
CA LEU A 189 20.40 -12.73 -18.68
C LEU A 189 20.46 -14.18 -19.20
N ARG A 190 21.60 -14.87 -18.97
CA ARG A 190 21.80 -16.27 -19.36
C ARG A 190 20.77 -17.21 -18.76
N THR A 191 20.52 -17.07 -17.47
CA THR A 191 19.55 -17.91 -16.74
C THR A 191 18.14 -17.71 -17.27
N PHE A 192 17.80 -16.48 -17.69
CA PHE A 192 16.47 -16.19 -18.23
C PHE A 192 16.21 -16.86 -19.60
N HIS A 193 17.24 -17.12 -20.42
CA HIS A 193 17.05 -17.82 -21.70
C HIS A 193 16.41 -19.21 -21.54
N GLY A 194 16.58 -19.87 -20.39
CA GLY A 194 15.92 -21.15 -20.09
C GLY A 194 14.38 -21.08 -20.10
N TYR A 195 13.78 -19.89 -19.98
CA TYR A 195 12.33 -19.71 -20.09
C TYR A 195 11.82 -19.76 -21.54
N ASN A 196 12.69 -19.60 -22.54
CA ASN A 196 12.33 -19.52 -23.97
C ASN A 196 11.24 -18.47 -24.26
N LEU A 197 11.34 -17.29 -23.63
CA LEU A 197 10.43 -16.15 -23.82
C LEU A 197 11.19 -15.00 -24.48
N TYR A 198 10.80 -14.61 -25.69
CA TYR A 198 11.56 -13.67 -26.52
C TYR A 198 10.88 -12.31 -26.69
N SER A 199 9.54 -12.27 -26.67
CA SER A 199 8.78 -11.01 -26.79
C SER A 199 8.11 -10.58 -25.48
N ARG A 200 7.78 -9.29 -25.38
CA ARG A 200 6.93 -8.78 -24.29
C ARG A 200 5.57 -9.49 -24.21
N ALA A 201 5.01 -9.84 -25.37
CA ALA A 201 3.74 -10.56 -25.44
C ALA A 201 3.85 -11.96 -24.84
N ASP A 202 4.94 -12.68 -25.09
CA ASP A 202 5.19 -14.01 -24.52
C ASP A 202 5.35 -13.94 -23.01
N ALA A 203 6.13 -12.96 -22.52
CA ALA A 203 6.32 -12.75 -21.08
C ALA A 203 4.98 -12.47 -20.36
N ARG A 204 4.13 -11.62 -20.94
CA ARG A 204 2.78 -11.34 -20.42
C ARG A 204 1.85 -12.55 -20.48
N ARG A 205 1.89 -13.31 -21.58
CA ARG A 205 1.09 -14.53 -21.74
C ARG A 205 1.49 -15.57 -20.71
N TYR A 206 2.80 -15.75 -20.49
CA TYR A 206 3.34 -16.64 -19.48
C TYR A 206 2.89 -16.23 -18.07
N LEU A 207 3.08 -14.96 -17.68
CA LEU A 207 2.59 -14.44 -16.40
C LEU A 207 1.08 -14.63 -16.24
N GLY A 208 0.29 -14.27 -17.26
CA GLY A 208 -1.15 -14.45 -17.26
C GLY A 208 -1.57 -15.90 -17.06
N SER A 209 -0.88 -16.86 -17.71
CA SER A 209 -1.18 -18.28 -17.55
C SER A 209 -0.97 -18.80 -16.11
N LYS A 210 -0.02 -18.21 -15.37
CA LYS A 210 0.30 -18.61 -13.99
C LYS A 210 -0.56 -17.89 -12.96
N PHE A 211 -0.89 -16.62 -13.19
CA PHE A 211 -1.59 -15.78 -12.20
C PHE A 211 -3.10 -15.66 -12.44
N ARG A 212 -3.63 -16.11 -13.59
CA ARG A 212 -5.07 -16.09 -13.86
C ARG A 212 -5.90 -16.78 -12.76
N PRO A 213 -5.55 -17.98 -12.25
CA PRO A 213 -6.34 -18.64 -11.19
C PRO A 213 -6.25 -17.97 -9.80
N VAL A 214 -5.33 -17.01 -9.63
CA VAL A 214 -5.09 -16.33 -8.35
C VAL A 214 -5.81 -14.97 -8.29
N ILE A 215 -5.95 -14.33 -9.46
CA ILE A 215 -6.54 -13.00 -9.58
C ILE A 215 -8.07 -13.09 -9.71
N PHE A 216 -8.57 -14.14 -10.37
CA PHE A 216 -9.99 -14.45 -10.54
C PHE A 216 -10.37 -15.65 -9.67
#